data_AF-A0A3B4DZM4-F1
#
_entry.id   AF-A0A3B4DZM4-F1
#
_cell.length_a   1.000
_cell.length_b   1.000
_cell.length_c   1.000
_cell.angle_alpha   90.00
_cell.angle_beta   90.00
_cell.angle_gamma   90.00
#
_symmetry.space_group_name_H-M   'P 1'
#
loop_
_entity.id
_entity.type
_entity.pdbx_description
1 polymer ?
#
loop_
_entity_poly.entity_id
_entity_poly.type
_entity_poly.pdbx_seq_one_letter_code
_entity_poly.pdbx_strand_id
1 'polypeptide(L)'
;MRTAYLIFISAIIISSVTADKGKSYAKEKICGELRTIGAKNFRVILTAIYSQKFPNGTLEEVRCVADEMLKLAEECCQDDASPDCYDKGATEISEKSCGKDSPFPKHPDIDKCCSAQGHERKLCLATLRYSSDELPSLLEPTPEEICTQYTQDPSAYSIRYVYEIARRHWNIPAGFVVNTTQNHVRMAENCCNPNVSKPCFFKERYQQRSSTTFLRFLSHVCNNQVNLKSYQTGLTAFFGSLLRVPFEDASTISKHFQSGLAKCCLQPQSQCVIEEFTSFQKVLCKESILGTMSKEFQRCCSQAPQDTLTCVDNLKREPPKSLNMTQVSSAQLCEKDQPDITDRYLFQIGVKHTSVSLPVLTTIQDQIKSTVAACCSAPDDSTTCLKEKESKLEKTAALLAKTDALCSQYFKLELPAFKTLVQQEVQGEGAESRGQAWVELSTTCCPQHSPPQLCQKLTEAVIKHEEDATA
;
A
#
# COMPACT_ATOMS: atom_id res chain seq x y z
N MET A 1 -3.47 -25.58 -16.61
CA MET A 1 -3.77 -25.62 -15.16
C MET A 1 -3.40 -24.36 -14.38
N ARG A 2 -2.52 -23.46 -14.86
CA ARG A 2 -2.15 -22.20 -14.19
C ARG A 2 -3.23 -21.10 -14.17
N THR A 3 -4.24 -21.18 -15.04
CA THR A 3 -5.22 -20.09 -15.29
C THR A 3 -6.53 -20.23 -14.50
N ALA A 4 -6.84 -21.39 -13.92
CA ALA A 4 -8.13 -21.64 -13.27
C ALA A 4 -8.21 -21.14 -11.82
N TYR A 5 -7.07 -20.92 -11.16
CA TYR A 5 -7.00 -20.56 -9.73
C TYR A 5 -7.08 -19.05 -9.45
N LEU A 6 -6.97 -18.19 -10.47
CA LEU A 6 -6.95 -16.74 -10.31
C LEU A 6 -8.34 -16.09 -10.17
N ILE A 7 -9.44 -16.83 -10.40
CA ILE A 7 -10.75 -16.21 -10.68
C ILE A 7 -11.67 -16.05 -9.46
N PHE A 8 -11.51 -16.76 -8.34
CA PHE A 8 -12.62 -16.85 -7.37
C PHE A 8 -12.20 -16.65 -5.92
N ILE A 9 -12.11 -15.39 -5.49
CA ILE A 9 -12.29 -15.01 -4.08
C ILE A 9 -13.10 -13.74 -4.08
N SER A 10 -14.39 -13.85 -3.79
CA SER A 10 -15.27 -12.70 -3.98
C SER A 10 -16.28 -12.53 -2.84
N ALA A 11 -15.93 -11.57 -1.99
CA ALA A 11 -16.80 -10.88 -1.03
C ALA A 11 -17.39 -11.74 0.11
N ILE A 12 -16.58 -11.89 1.16
CA ILE A 12 -17.05 -11.95 2.55
C ILE A 12 -17.49 -10.56 3.04
N ILE A 13 -17.32 -9.49 2.24
CA ILE A 13 -17.54 -8.11 2.69
C ILE A 13 -18.25 -7.31 1.58
N ILE A 14 -19.41 -6.75 1.91
CA ILE A 14 -20.33 -5.89 1.12
C ILE A 14 -21.44 -6.64 0.37
N SER A 15 -22.60 -6.78 1.03
CA SER A 15 -23.89 -7.03 0.38
C SER A 15 -24.84 -5.87 0.67
N SER A 16 -24.91 -4.90 -0.23
CA SER A 16 -25.91 -3.83 -0.20
C SER A 16 -26.63 -3.70 -1.54
N VAL A 17 -27.38 -4.74 -1.95
CA VAL A 17 -28.52 -4.60 -2.89
C VAL A 17 -29.54 -5.70 -2.58
N THR A 18 -30.70 -5.32 -2.04
CA THR A 18 -31.83 -6.17 -1.61
C THR A 18 -31.46 -7.29 -0.61
N ALA A 19 -31.91 -7.13 0.64
CA ALA A 19 -31.50 -7.95 1.77
C ALA A 19 -31.71 -9.47 1.59
N ASP A 20 -32.60 -9.90 0.69
CA ASP A 20 -32.88 -11.32 0.45
C ASP A 20 -32.02 -11.93 -0.67
N LYS A 21 -31.81 -11.20 -1.79
CA LYS A 21 -30.90 -11.65 -2.86
C LYS A 21 -29.43 -11.57 -2.46
N GLY A 22 -29.06 -10.64 -1.59
CA GLY A 22 -27.69 -10.51 -1.07
C GLY A 22 -27.27 -11.64 -0.12
N LYS A 23 -28.23 -12.28 0.56
CA LYS A 23 -27.99 -13.39 1.51
C LYS A 23 -27.73 -14.72 0.79
N SER A 24 -28.60 -15.10 -0.15
CA SER A 24 -28.38 -16.32 -0.94
C SER A 24 -27.10 -16.23 -1.77
N TYR A 25 -26.80 -15.05 -2.34
CA TYR A 25 -25.59 -14.81 -3.12
C TYR A 25 -24.30 -15.01 -2.32
N ALA A 26 -24.22 -14.55 -1.07
CA ALA A 26 -23.03 -14.75 -0.24
C ALA A 26 -22.82 -16.24 0.10
N LYS A 27 -23.88 -16.93 0.53
CA LYS A 27 -23.85 -18.36 0.84
C LYS A 27 -23.43 -19.19 -0.38
N GLU A 28 -24.15 -19.06 -1.49
CA GLU A 28 -23.92 -19.84 -2.73
C GLU A 28 -22.48 -19.74 -3.21
N LYS A 29 -21.89 -18.57 -3.05
CA LYS A 29 -20.55 -18.26 -3.47
C LYS A 29 -19.47 -18.84 -2.58
N ILE A 30 -19.61 -18.71 -1.26
CA ILE A 30 -18.74 -19.38 -0.29
C ILE A 30 -18.80 -20.89 -0.48
N CYS A 31 -20.00 -21.44 -0.70
CA CYS A 31 -20.17 -22.86 -0.98
C CYS A 31 -19.57 -23.27 -2.33
N GLY A 32 -19.66 -22.40 -3.35
CA GLY A 32 -18.99 -22.60 -4.63
C GLY A 32 -17.47 -22.60 -4.50
N GLU A 33 -16.91 -21.67 -3.73
CA GLU A 33 -15.48 -21.58 -3.45
C GLU A 33 -14.99 -22.80 -2.68
N LEU A 34 -15.64 -23.13 -1.55
CA LEU A 34 -15.29 -24.30 -0.71
C LEU A 34 -15.30 -25.60 -1.51
N ARG A 35 -16.33 -25.84 -2.33
CA ARG A 35 -16.45 -27.04 -3.17
C ARG A 35 -15.35 -27.11 -4.23
N THR A 36 -14.96 -25.96 -4.78
CA THR A 36 -13.98 -25.89 -5.87
C THR A 36 -12.56 -26.11 -5.37
N ILE A 37 -12.19 -25.48 -4.24
CA ILE A 37 -10.80 -25.47 -3.77
C ILE A 37 -10.53 -26.45 -2.63
N GLY A 38 -11.58 -26.95 -1.99
CA GLY A 38 -11.53 -27.85 -0.84
C GLY A 38 -11.21 -27.16 0.50
N ALA A 39 -11.62 -27.80 1.59
CA ALA A 39 -11.50 -27.27 2.95
C ALA A 39 -10.07 -26.83 3.34
N LYS A 40 -9.04 -27.60 2.96
CA LYS A 40 -7.64 -27.29 3.26
C LYS A 40 -7.21 -25.94 2.68
N ASN A 41 -7.50 -25.69 1.40
CA ASN A 41 -7.13 -24.43 0.76
C ASN A 41 -8.05 -23.28 1.20
N PHE A 42 -9.32 -23.56 1.46
CA PHE A 42 -10.25 -22.58 2.02
C PHE A 42 -9.77 -22.06 3.37
N ARG A 43 -9.23 -22.93 4.23
CA ARG A 43 -8.59 -22.54 5.51
C ARG A 43 -7.41 -21.57 5.30
N VAL A 44 -6.55 -21.81 4.31
CA VAL A 44 -5.41 -20.94 3.96
C VAL A 44 -5.91 -19.56 3.51
N ILE A 45 -6.96 -19.51 2.70
CA ILE A 45 -7.58 -18.25 2.25
C ILE A 45 -8.19 -17.49 3.43
N LEU A 46 -8.95 -18.16 4.30
CA LEU A 46 -9.51 -17.54 5.49
C LEU A 46 -8.41 -16.99 6.40
N THR A 47 -7.33 -17.75 6.60
CA THR A 47 -6.17 -17.28 7.36
C THR A 47 -5.60 -16.00 6.74
N ALA A 48 -5.42 -15.96 5.42
CA ALA A 48 -4.93 -14.77 4.73
C ALA A 48 -5.85 -13.56 4.97
N ILE A 49 -7.17 -13.73 4.78
CA ILE A 49 -8.16 -12.66 4.93
C ILE A 49 -8.16 -12.12 6.36
N TYR A 50 -8.16 -13.00 7.37
CA TYR A 50 -8.20 -12.58 8.77
C TYR A 50 -6.85 -12.01 9.25
N SER A 51 -5.72 -12.48 8.73
CA SER A 51 -4.41 -11.86 8.95
C SER A 51 -4.33 -10.45 8.36
N GLN A 52 -4.87 -10.22 7.16
CA GLN A 52 -4.93 -8.89 6.56
C GLN A 52 -5.87 -7.97 7.35
N LYS A 53 -7.01 -8.49 7.81
CA LYS A 53 -7.98 -7.72 8.59
C LYS A 53 -7.47 -7.35 9.98
N PHE A 54 -6.69 -8.23 10.59
CA PHE A 54 -6.13 -8.08 11.93
C PHE A 54 -4.60 -8.23 11.91
N PRO A 55 -3.86 -7.27 11.32
CA PRO A 55 -2.40 -7.36 11.20
C PRO A 55 -1.67 -7.52 12.53
N ASN A 56 -2.25 -7.03 13.62
CA ASN A 56 -1.68 -7.12 14.98
C ASN A 56 -2.17 -8.35 15.77
N GLY A 57 -3.14 -9.11 15.24
CA GLY A 57 -3.62 -10.34 15.88
C GLY A 57 -2.53 -11.43 15.87
N THR A 58 -2.57 -12.29 16.88
CA THR A 58 -1.70 -13.47 16.97
C THR A 58 -2.11 -14.55 15.97
N LEU A 59 -1.21 -15.50 15.71
CA LEU A 59 -1.50 -16.62 14.82
C LEU A 59 -2.65 -17.47 15.37
N GLU A 60 -2.66 -17.69 16.68
CA GLU A 60 -3.68 -18.46 17.39
C GLU A 60 -5.06 -17.81 17.26
N GLU A 61 -5.17 -16.50 17.51
CA GLU A 61 -6.42 -15.77 17.36
C GLU A 61 -6.95 -15.82 15.92
N VAL A 62 -6.08 -15.58 14.93
CA VAL A 62 -6.44 -15.64 13.50
C VAL A 62 -6.88 -17.06 13.11
N ARG A 63 -6.20 -18.10 13.61
CA ARG A 63 -6.60 -19.49 13.40
C ARG A 63 -7.98 -19.78 13.98
N CYS A 64 -8.26 -19.33 15.20
CA CYS A 64 -9.57 -19.54 15.82
C CYS A 64 -10.72 -19.01 14.96
N VAL A 65 -10.62 -17.77 14.48
CA VAL A 65 -11.69 -17.19 13.63
C VAL A 65 -11.75 -17.85 12.25
N ALA A 66 -10.62 -18.20 11.64
CA ALA A 66 -10.59 -18.91 10.37
C ALA A 66 -11.22 -20.31 10.46
N ASP A 67 -10.97 -21.03 11.56
CA ASP A 67 -11.51 -22.37 11.79
C ASP A 67 -13.02 -22.34 12.02
N GLU A 68 -13.53 -21.36 12.75
CA GLU A 68 -14.98 -21.21 12.95
C GLU A 68 -15.71 -20.84 11.66
N MET A 69 -15.09 -20.00 10.81
CA MET A 69 -15.65 -19.67 9.50
C MET A 69 -15.60 -20.84 8.53
N LEU A 70 -14.55 -21.66 8.57
CA LEU A 70 -14.47 -22.90 7.81
C LEU A 70 -15.57 -23.87 8.25
N LYS A 71 -15.70 -24.10 9.56
CA LYS A 71 -16.73 -24.98 10.12
C LYS A 71 -18.14 -24.52 9.73
N LEU A 72 -18.42 -23.23 9.82
CA LEU A 72 -19.68 -22.65 9.36
C LEU A 72 -19.95 -22.94 7.88
N ALA A 73 -18.92 -22.79 7.03
CA ALA A 73 -19.06 -23.08 5.61
C ALA A 73 -19.29 -24.58 5.36
N GLU A 74 -18.56 -25.47 6.03
CA GLU A 74 -18.73 -26.92 5.90
C GLU A 74 -20.13 -27.38 6.33
N GLU A 75 -20.67 -26.83 7.43
CA GLU A 75 -22.00 -27.15 7.93
C GLU A 75 -23.12 -26.59 7.05
N CYS A 76 -23.00 -25.32 6.64
CA CYS A 76 -24.09 -24.64 5.93
C CYS A 76 -24.09 -24.85 4.41
N CYS A 77 -23.02 -25.42 3.84
CA CYS A 77 -22.93 -25.71 2.40
C CYS A 77 -23.37 -27.13 2.03
N GLN A 78 -23.88 -27.91 2.98
CA GLN A 78 -24.54 -29.18 2.70
C GLN A 78 -25.90 -28.96 2.03
N ASP A 79 -26.32 -29.92 1.20
CA ASP A 79 -27.56 -29.82 0.43
C ASP A 79 -28.83 -29.78 1.31
N ASP A 80 -28.76 -30.33 2.52
CA ASP A 80 -29.84 -30.38 3.51
C ASP A 80 -29.80 -29.22 4.53
N ALA A 81 -28.83 -28.31 4.42
CA ALA A 81 -28.69 -27.19 5.35
C ALA A 81 -29.81 -26.16 5.17
N SER A 82 -30.32 -25.65 6.29
CA SER A 82 -31.35 -24.60 6.31
C SER A 82 -30.96 -23.40 5.42
N PRO A 83 -31.93 -22.75 4.73
CA PRO A 83 -31.68 -21.52 3.97
C PRO A 83 -31.01 -20.42 4.81
N ASP A 84 -31.33 -20.34 6.10
CA ASP A 84 -30.81 -19.32 7.02
C ASP A 84 -29.58 -19.75 7.85
N CYS A 85 -29.05 -20.95 7.60
CA CYS A 85 -27.92 -21.53 8.34
C CYS A 85 -26.72 -20.57 8.40
N TYR A 86 -26.28 -20.08 7.23
CA TYR A 86 -25.08 -19.25 7.14
C TYR A 86 -25.27 -17.90 7.84
N ASP A 87 -26.46 -17.30 7.72
CA ASP A 87 -26.76 -16.02 8.35
C ASP A 87 -26.82 -16.12 9.87
N LYS A 88 -27.40 -17.19 10.42
CA LYS A 88 -27.45 -17.46 11.86
C LYS A 88 -26.04 -17.67 12.41
N GLY A 89 -25.27 -18.59 11.83
CA GLY A 89 -23.91 -18.85 12.30
C GLY A 89 -22.99 -17.64 12.14
N ALA A 90 -23.12 -16.86 11.06
CA ALA A 90 -22.37 -15.60 10.93
C ALA A 90 -22.78 -14.55 12.00
N THR A 91 -24.04 -14.57 12.46
CA THR A 91 -24.47 -13.73 13.60
C THR A 91 -23.82 -14.19 14.89
N GLU A 92 -23.84 -15.49 15.16
CA GLU A 92 -23.23 -16.09 16.36
C GLU A 92 -21.71 -15.81 16.42
N ILE A 93 -20.99 -15.96 15.31
CA ILE A 93 -19.56 -15.61 15.22
C ILE A 93 -19.36 -14.11 15.49
N SER A 94 -20.23 -13.24 14.95
CA SER A 94 -20.14 -11.80 15.18
C SER A 94 -20.41 -11.43 16.65
N GLU A 95 -21.36 -12.09 17.32
CA GLU A 95 -21.64 -11.92 18.75
C GLU A 95 -20.48 -12.41 19.60
N LYS A 96 -19.91 -13.57 19.26
CA LYS A 96 -18.73 -14.11 19.90
C LYS A 96 -17.53 -13.19 19.80
N SER A 97 -17.36 -12.48 18.68
CA SER A 97 -16.27 -11.50 18.52
C SER A 97 -16.36 -10.33 19.51
N CYS A 98 -17.57 -10.01 19.97
CA CYS A 98 -17.85 -8.96 20.95
C CYS A 98 -17.71 -9.41 22.40
N GLY A 99 -17.58 -10.72 22.66
CA GLY A 99 -17.36 -11.24 24.01
C GLY A 99 -16.02 -10.77 24.58
N LYS A 100 -15.98 -10.46 25.88
CA LYS A 100 -14.75 -10.05 26.57
C LYS A 100 -13.66 -11.12 26.50
N ASP A 101 -14.07 -12.38 26.67
CA ASP A 101 -13.18 -13.57 26.64
C ASP A 101 -13.13 -14.22 25.25
N SER A 102 -13.43 -13.47 24.20
CA SER A 102 -13.40 -13.98 22.83
C SER A 102 -11.98 -14.40 22.44
N PRO A 103 -11.78 -15.59 21.85
CA PRO A 103 -10.48 -16.03 21.36
C PRO A 103 -10.10 -15.39 20.02
N PHE A 104 -10.91 -14.47 19.49
CA PHE A 104 -10.69 -13.84 18.20
C PHE A 104 -9.82 -12.59 18.30
N PRO A 105 -9.15 -12.20 17.19
CA PRO A 105 -8.37 -10.98 17.18
C PRO A 105 -9.25 -9.77 17.49
N LYS A 106 -8.76 -8.88 18.35
CA LYS A 106 -9.46 -7.64 18.71
C LYS A 106 -9.02 -6.49 17.80
N HIS A 107 -9.85 -5.46 17.72
CA HIS A 107 -9.55 -4.18 17.06
C HIS A 107 -9.80 -3.05 18.07
N PRO A 108 -9.01 -1.96 18.11
CA PRO A 108 -9.21 -0.87 19.07
C PRO A 108 -10.63 -0.28 19.06
N ASP A 109 -11.23 -0.18 17.87
CA ASP A 109 -12.61 0.30 17.68
C ASP A 109 -13.69 -0.80 17.72
N ILE A 110 -13.38 -2.03 18.14
CA ILE A 110 -14.35 -3.14 18.09
C ILE A 110 -15.56 -2.87 18.99
N ASP A 111 -15.36 -2.22 20.14
CA ASP A 111 -16.42 -1.91 21.10
C ASP A 111 -17.49 -0.98 20.51
N LYS A 112 -17.08 -0.05 19.64
CA LYS A 112 -18.01 0.83 18.91
C LYS A 112 -18.94 0.00 18.03
N CYS A 113 -18.41 -1.00 17.33
CA CYS A 113 -19.23 -1.91 16.52
C CYS A 113 -20.09 -2.87 17.36
N CYS A 114 -19.58 -3.31 18.50
CA CYS A 114 -20.29 -4.23 19.39
C CYS A 114 -21.50 -3.60 20.08
N SER A 115 -21.56 -2.25 20.15
CA SER A 115 -22.75 -1.53 20.60
C SER A 115 -23.94 -1.64 19.63
N ALA A 116 -23.69 -1.86 18.34
CA ALA A 116 -24.73 -2.10 17.34
C ALA A 116 -25.27 -3.54 17.42
N GLN A 117 -26.38 -3.82 16.75
CA GLN A 117 -27.03 -5.14 16.74
C GLN A 117 -27.24 -5.68 15.31
N GLY A 118 -27.41 -7.00 15.19
CA GLY A 118 -27.80 -7.66 13.94
C GLY A 118 -26.93 -7.28 12.74
N HIS A 119 -27.57 -6.82 11.66
CA HIS A 119 -26.88 -6.47 10.41
C HIS A 119 -25.97 -5.25 10.54
N GLU A 120 -26.33 -4.26 11.36
CA GLU A 120 -25.53 -3.06 11.58
C GLU A 120 -24.18 -3.42 12.23
N ARG A 121 -24.21 -4.30 13.24
CA ARG A 121 -22.99 -4.86 13.84
C ARG A 121 -22.12 -5.54 12.79
N LYS A 122 -22.70 -6.43 11.98
CA LYS A 122 -21.97 -7.14 10.92
C LYS A 122 -21.30 -6.17 9.94
N LEU A 123 -22.03 -5.13 9.52
CA LEU A 123 -21.50 -4.11 8.61
C LEU A 123 -20.36 -3.34 9.26
N CYS A 124 -20.54 -2.86 10.50
CA CYS A 124 -19.50 -2.15 11.23
C CYS A 124 -18.24 -3.00 11.38
N LEU A 125 -18.37 -4.24 11.88
CA LEU A 125 -17.25 -5.18 12.03
C LEU A 125 -16.56 -5.48 10.70
N ALA A 126 -17.29 -5.51 9.58
CA ALA A 126 -16.73 -5.72 8.25
C ALA A 126 -15.90 -4.52 7.76
N THR A 127 -16.22 -3.30 8.22
CA THR A 127 -15.50 -2.08 7.87
C THR A 127 -14.28 -1.78 8.76
N LEU A 128 -14.16 -2.45 9.92
CA LEU A 128 -12.99 -2.30 10.78
C LEU A 128 -11.72 -2.67 10.02
N ARG A 129 -10.77 -1.73 10.04
CA ARG A 129 -9.45 -1.87 9.44
C ARG A 129 -8.44 -1.33 10.42
N TYR A 130 -7.43 -2.13 10.69
CA TYR A 130 -6.26 -1.65 11.41
C TYR A 130 -5.52 -0.60 10.57
N SER A 131 -5.17 0.52 11.20
CA SER A 131 -3.95 1.22 10.81
C SER A 131 -2.79 0.35 11.27
N SER A 132 -2.08 -0.30 10.35
CA SER A 132 -0.92 -1.09 10.73
C SER A 132 0.13 -0.16 11.33
N ASP A 133 0.46 -0.37 12.60
CA ASP A 133 1.81 -0.04 13.06
C ASP A 133 2.80 -0.85 12.21
N GLU A 134 4.00 -0.34 11.99
CA GLU A 134 5.00 -1.08 11.21
C GLU A 134 5.32 -2.40 11.91
N LEU A 135 4.86 -3.49 11.31
CA LEU A 135 5.25 -4.82 11.75
C LEU A 135 6.76 -4.98 11.54
N PRO A 136 7.48 -5.62 12.49
CA PRO A 136 8.88 -5.92 12.30
C PRO A 136 9.13 -6.65 10.99
N SER A 137 10.26 -6.32 10.36
CA SER A 137 10.70 -6.98 9.13
C SER A 137 10.73 -8.49 9.33
N LEU A 138 10.17 -9.22 8.37
CA LEU A 138 10.21 -10.68 8.40
C LEU A 138 11.60 -11.12 7.96
N LEU A 139 12.34 -11.77 8.87
CA LEU A 139 13.58 -12.42 8.51
C LEU A 139 13.26 -13.61 7.59
N GLU A 140 13.91 -13.63 6.42
CA GLU A 140 13.75 -14.73 5.48
C GLU A 140 14.45 -15.98 6.03
N PRO A 141 13.74 -17.11 6.23
CA PRO A 141 14.37 -18.32 6.74
C PRO A 141 15.34 -18.94 5.72
N THR A 142 16.38 -19.58 6.24
CA THR A 142 17.33 -20.38 5.44
C THR A 142 16.64 -21.58 4.79
N PRO A 143 17.17 -22.12 3.67
CA PRO A 143 16.68 -23.36 3.08
C PRO A 143 16.55 -24.51 4.10
N GLU A 144 17.51 -24.62 5.02
CA GLU A 144 17.52 -25.60 6.10
C GLU A 144 16.33 -25.40 7.05
N GLU A 145 16.11 -24.18 7.55
CA GLU A 145 14.97 -23.86 8.43
C GLU A 145 13.62 -24.07 7.73
N ILE A 146 13.51 -23.69 6.46
CA ILE A 146 12.30 -23.95 5.65
C ILE A 146 12.01 -25.44 5.62
N CYS A 147 13.01 -26.26 5.30
CA CYS A 147 12.81 -27.70 5.19
C CYS A 147 12.52 -28.36 6.53
N THR A 148 13.19 -27.95 7.62
CA THR A 148 12.89 -28.43 8.96
C THR A 148 11.43 -28.17 9.33
N GLN A 149 10.96 -26.93 9.16
CA GLN A 149 9.57 -26.58 9.51
C GLN A 149 8.55 -27.25 8.58
N TYR A 150 8.82 -27.29 7.27
CA TYR A 150 7.92 -27.89 6.29
C TYR A 150 7.78 -29.41 6.48
N THR A 151 8.89 -30.13 6.70
CA THR A 151 8.86 -31.59 6.87
C THR A 151 8.25 -32.02 8.20
N GLN A 152 8.32 -31.18 9.25
CA GLN A 152 7.68 -31.44 10.53
C GLN A 152 6.15 -31.42 10.43
N ASP A 153 5.58 -30.38 9.82
CA ASP A 153 4.14 -30.27 9.56
C ASP A 153 3.88 -29.35 8.34
N PRO A 154 3.67 -29.91 7.14
CA PRO A 154 3.41 -29.14 5.93
C PRO A 154 2.17 -28.23 6.04
N SER A 155 1.15 -28.66 6.80
CA SER A 155 -0.10 -27.93 6.96
C SER A 155 0.08 -26.73 7.88
N ALA A 156 0.69 -26.94 9.06
CA ALA A 156 0.99 -25.86 9.99
C ALA A 156 1.99 -24.86 9.40
N TYR A 157 2.99 -25.32 8.65
CA TYR A 157 3.92 -24.46 7.92
C TYR A 157 3.19 -23.54 6.93
N SER A 158 2.30 -24.10 6.11
CA SER A 158 1.54 -23.33 5.13
C SER A 158 0.68 -22.25 5.79
N ILE A 159 -0.01 -22.58 6.88
CA ILE A 159 -0.85 -21.64 7.65
C ILE A 159 0.00 -20.53 8.29
N ARG A 160 1.15 -20.88 8.89
CA ARG A 160 2.04 -19.89 9.50
C ARG A 160 2.64 -18.95 8.46
N TYR A 161 3.05 -19.49 7.30
CA TYR A 161 3.65 -18.70 6.25
C TYR A 161 2.65 -17.72 5.64
N VAL A 162 1.42 -18.17 5.31
CA VAL A 162 0.39 -17.26 4.79
C VAL A 162 0.02 -16.19 5.82
N TYR A 163 -0.04 -16.53 7.12
CA TYR A 163 -0.31 -15.56 8.18
C TYR A 163 0.73 -14.44 8.22
N GLU A 164 2.04 -14.77 8.20
CA GLU A 164 3.11 -13.76 8.29
C GLU A 164 3.18 -12.85 7.05
N ILE A 165 2.93 -13.40 5.86
CA ILE A 165 2.92 -12.61 4.62
C ILE A 165 1.65 -11.75 4.53
N ALA A 166 0.49 -12.32 4.84
CA ALA A 166 -0.80 -11.63 4.74
C ALA A 166 -0.88 -10.40 5.65
N ARG A 167 -0.48 -10.50 6.92
CA ARG A 167 -0.52 -9.36 7.86
C ARG A 167 0.35 -8.18 7.41
N ARG A 168 1.43 -8.43 6.65
CA ARG A 168 2.32 -7.38 6.10
C ARG A 168 1.85 -6.82 4.76
N HIS A 169 0.90 -7.48 4.12
CA HIS A 169 0.32 -7.11 2.84
C HIS A 169 -1.20 -6.95 2.98
N TRP A 170 -1.63 -6.26 4.05
CA TRP A 170 -3.06 -6.09 4.38
C TRP A 170 -3.83 -5.25 3.35
N ASN A 171 -3.12 -4.41 2.62
CA ASN A 171 -3.67 -3.37 1.76
C ASN A 171 -3.81 -3.81 0.29
N ILE A 172 -3.74 -5.11 0.00
CA ILE A 172 -3.88 -5.68 -1.35
C ILE A 172 -4.89 -6.84 -1.36
N PRO A 173 -5.40 -7.26 -2.53
CA PRO A 173 -6.30 -8.41 -2.61
C PRO A 173 -5.65 -9.70 -2.07
N ALA A 174 -6.36 -10.40 -1.18
CA ALA A 174 -5.92 -11.65 -0.54
C ALA A 174 -5.45 -12.70 -1.56
N GLY A 175 -6.08 -12.75 -2.74
CA GLY A 175 -5.70 -13.68 -3.81
C GLY A 175 -4.23 -13.56 -4.26
N PHE A 176 -3.65 -12.36 -4.27
CA PHE A 176 -2.23 -12.19 -4.60
C PHE A 176 -1.32 -12.76 -3.51
N VAL A 177 -1.66 -12.51 -2.25
CA VAL A 177 -0.94 -13.06 -1.10
C VAL A 177 -0.99 -14.58 -1.11
N VAL A 178 -2.18 -15.16 -1.28
CA VAL A 178 -2.39 -16.61 -1.32
C VAL A 178 -1.60 -17.24 -2.46
N ASN A 179 -1.65 -16.67 -3.67
CA ASN A 179 -0.89 -17.21 -4.80
C ASN A 179 0.63 -17.18 -4.55
N THR A 180 1.17 -16.07 -4.03
CA THR A 180 2.60 -15.99 -3.71
C THR A 180 3.01 -16.97 -2.61
N THR A 181 2.21 -17.09 -1.56
CA THR A 181 2.49 -18.00 -0.43
C THR A 181 2.40 -19.46 -0.83
N GLN A 182 1.46 -19.83 -1.71
CA GLN A 182 1.37 -21.17 -2.27
C GLN A 182 2.57 -21.54 -3.15
N ASN A 183 3.08 -20.60 -3.95
CA ASN A 183 4.29 -20.84 -4.74
C ASN A 183 5.52 -21.09 -3.85
N HIS A 184 5.61 -20.39 -2.72
CA HIS A 184 6.66 -20.64 -1.72
C HIS A 184 6.51 -22.01 -1.05
N VAL A 185 5.30 -22.42 -0.67
CA VAL A 185 5.05 -23.76 -0.11
C VAL A 185 5.37 -24.86 -1.11
N ARG A 186 5.04 -24.67 -2.40
CA ARG A 186 5.40 -25.61 -3.47
C ARG A 186 6.92 -25.69 -3.69
N MET A 187 7.63 -24.58 -3.54
CA MET A 187 9.10 -24.59 -3.55
C MET A 187 9.65 -25.43 -2.39
N ALA A 188 9.10 -25.30 -1.18
CA ALA A 188 9.50 -26.15 -0.05
C ALA A 188 9.21 -27.63 -0.34
N GLU A 189 8.03 -27.95 -0.88
CA GLU A 189 7.67 -29.31 -1.31
C GLU A 189 8.69 -29.89 -2.30
N ASN A 190 9.07 -29.12 -3.32
CA ASN A 190 9.98 -29.57 -4.38
C ASN A 190 11.44 -29.68 -3.92
N CYS A 191 11.89 -28.79 -3.03
CA CYS A 191 13.32 -28.63 -2.73
C CYS A 191 13.78 -29.28 -1.42
N CYS A 192 12.85 -29.77 -0.59
CA CYS A 192 13.17 -30.37 0.70
C CYS A 192 13.28 -31.91 0.69
N ASN A 193 13.04 -32.58 -0.44
CA ASN A 193 13.04 -34.04 -0.55
C ASN A 193 13.92 -34.51 -1.74
N PRO A 194 14.86 -35.48 -1.56
CA PRO A 194 15.19 -36.24 -0.34
C PRO A 194 16.11 -35.52 0.63
N ASN A 195 16.81 -34.47 0.21
CA ASN A 195 17.67 -33.64 1.06
C ASN A 195 17.51 -32.16 0.67
N VAL A 196 17.83 -31.25 1.59
CA VAL A 196 17.83 -29.80 1.33
C VAL A 196 18.72 -29.47 0.12
N SER A 197 18.12 -28.94 -0.95
CA SER A 197 18.83 -28.61 -2.19
C SER A 197 18.91 -27.09 -2.41
N LYS A 198 20.03 -26.47 -2.02
CA LYS A 198 20.28 -25.03 -2.27
C LYS A 198 20.14 -24.64 -3.76
N PRO A 199 20.65 -25.43 -4.73
CA PRO A 199 20.43 -25.13 -6.14
C PRO A 199 18.95 -25.14 -6.56
N CYS A 200 18.13 -26.04 -5.98
CA CYS A 200 16.69 -26.05 -6.21
C CYS A 200 16.03 -24.75 -5.71
N PHE A 201 16.31 -24.37 -4.46
CA PHE A 201 15.79 -23.12 -3.88
C PHE A 201 16.19 -21.89 -4.69
N PHE A 202 17.45 -21.83 -5.14
CA PHE A 202 17.91 -20.73 -5.97
C PHE A 202 17.11 -20.64 -7.28
N LYS A 203 16.92 -21.77 -7.97
CA LYS A 203 16.15 -21.85 -9.22
C LYS A 203 14.69 -21.43 -9.01
N GLU A 204 14.02 -21.95 -7.99
CA GLU A 204 12.62 -21.63 -7.68
C GLU A 204 12.46 -20.15 -7.29
N ARG A 205 13.29 -19.61 -6.39
CA ARG A 205 13.29 -18.18 -6.05
C ARG A 205 13.50 -17.29 -7.27
N TYR A 206 14.42 -17.67 -8.16
CA TYR A 206 14.66 -16.95 -9.40
C TYR A 206 13.42 -16.92 -10.31
N GLN A 207 12.70 -18.05 -10.42
CA GLN A 207 11.45 -18.13 -11.18
C GLN A 207 10.32 -17.32 -10.55
N GLN A 208 10.28 -17.24 -9.21
CA GLN A 208 9.26 -16.53 -8.45
C GLN A 208 9.54 -15.03 -8.26
N ARG A 209 10.75 -14.56 -8.64
CA ARG A 209 11.21 -13.17 -8.41
C ARG A 209 10.23 -12.10 -8.88
N SER A 210 9.60 -12.30 -10.05
CA SER A 210 8.66 -11.34 -10.64
C SER A 210 7.42 -11.21 -9.75
N SER A 211 6.82 -12.33 -9.34
CA SER A 211 5.66 -12.34 -8.46
C SER A 211 5.95 -11.72 -7.09
N THR A 212 7.11 -12.01 -6.49
CA THR A 212 7.50 -11.42 -5.19
C THR A 212 7.78 -9.91 -5.29
N THR A 213 8.44 -9.47 -6.36
CA THR A 213 8.64 -8.04 -6.64
C THR A 213 7.31 -7.33 -6.86
N PHE A 214 6.40 -7.94 -7.64
CA PHE A 214 5.07 -7.40 -7.87
C PHE A 214 4.24 -7.32 -6.58
N LEU A 215 4.32 -8.33 -5.71
CA LEU A 215 3.66 -8.31 -4.41
C LEU A 215 4.10 -7.09 -3.58
N ARG A 216 5.42 -6.86 -3.47
CA ARG A 216 5.97 -5.71 -2.74
C ARG A 216 5.55 -4.39 -3.37
N PHE A 217 5.65 -4.26 -4.69
CA PHE A 217 5.23 -3.08 -5.44
C PHE A 217 3.75 -2.77 -5.21
N LEU A 218 2.87 -3.75 -5.43
CA LEU A 218 1.43 -3.59 -5.25
C LEU A 218 1.10 -3.20 -3.80
N SER A 219 1.76 -3.85 -2.83
CA SER A 219 1.62 -3.50 -1.43
C SER A 219 2.07 -2.07 -1.14
N HIS A 220 3.16 -1.60 -1.73
CA HIS A 220 3.62 -0.23 -1.54
C HIS A 220 2.63 0.79 -2.13
N VAL A 221 2.27 0.65 -3.41
CA VAL A 221 1.39 1.63 -4.07
C VAL A 221 -0.03 1.64 -3.51
N CYS A 222 -0.54 0.49 -3.06
CA CYS A 222 -1.84 0.42 -2.40
C CYS A 222 -1.78 0.97 -0.97
N ASN A 223 -0.67 0.81 -0.24
CA ASN A 223 -0.53 1.37 1.10
C ASN A 223 -0.49 2.91 1.01
N ASN A 224 0.23 3.44 0.02
CA ASN A 224 0.22 4.87 -0.30
C ASN A 224 -1.18 5.37 -0.67
N GLN A 225 -1.90 4.66 -1.54
CA GLN A 225 -3.28 5.00 -1.92
C GLN A 225 -4.23 5.12 -0.73
N VAL A 226 -4.05 4.26 0.28
CA VAL A 226 -4.93 4.22 1.45
C VAL A 226 -4.59 5.31 2.46
N ASN A 227 -3.31 5.68 2.59
CA ASN A 227 -2.84 6.52 3.70
C ASN A 227 -2.41 7.94 3.32
N LEU A 228 -2.09 8.21 2.05
CA LEU A 228 -1.61 9.53 1.62
C LEU A 228 -2.77 10.36 1.06
N LYS A 229 -3.02 11.54 1.62
CA LYS A 229 -4.13 12.43 1.20
C LYS A 229 -3.87 13.03 -0.18
N SER A 230 -2.68 13.61 -0.40
CA SER A 230 -2.26 14.16 -1.70
C SER A 230 -1.62 13.14 -2.64
N TYR A 231 -1.99 11.86 -2.56
CA TYR A 231 -1.35 10.81 -3.36
C TYR A 231 -1.40 11.07 -4.87
N GLN A 232 -2.55 11.54 -5.39
CA GLN A 232 -2.69 11.88 -6.81
C GLN A 232 -1.74 13.02 -7.22
N THR A 233 -1.61 14.08 -6.40
CA THR A 233 -0.70 15.20 -6.66
C THR A 233 0.76 14.74 -6.65
N GLY A 234 1.13 13.87 -5.70
CA GLY A 234 2.44 13.23 -5.66
C GLY A 234 2.72 12.37 -6.91
N LEU A 235 1.75 11.54 -7.32
CA LEU A 235 1.84 10.74 -8.55
C LEU A 235 1.96 11.62 -9.80
N THR A 236 1.28 12.77 -9.83
CA THR A 236 1.41 13.73 -10.94
C THR A 236 2.86 14.21 -11.05
N ALA A 237 3.50 14.60 -9.94
CA ALA A 237 4.91 14.97 -9.94
C ALA A 237 5.84 13.80 -10.29
N PHE A 238 5.53 12.59 -9.81
CA PHE A 238 6.26 11.36 -10.14
C PHE A 238 6.26 11.09 -11.64
N PHE A 239 5.08 11.05 -12.28
CA PHE A 239 4.98 10.80 -13.72
C PHE A 239 5.51 11.97 -14.56
N GLY A 240 5.35 13.21 -14.09
CA GLY A 240 5.92 14.38 -14.76
C GLY A 240 7.45 14.35 -14.84
N SER A 241 8.13 13.93 -13.76
CA SER A 241 9.60 13.78 -13.76
C SER A 241 10.06 12.50 -14.47
N LEU A 242 9.31 11.40 -14.35
CA LEU A 242 9.62 10.14 -15.04
C LEU A 242 9.50 10.28 -16.57
N LEU A 243 8.40 10.87 -17.05
CA LEU A 243 8.08 10.96 -18.47
C LEU A 243 8.47 12.31 -19.10
N ARG A 244 8.89 13.29 -18.29
CA ARG A 244 9.25 14.65 -18.72
C ARG A 244 8.12 15.36 -19.48
N VAL A 245 6.89 15.17 -19.00
CA VAL A 245 5.66 15.71 -19.59
C VAL A 245 5.08 16.85 -18.74
N PRO A 246 4.29 17.77 -19.32
CA PRO A 246 3.64 18.85 -18.56
C PRO A 246 2.54 18.32 -17.62
N PHE A 247 2.00 19.23 -16.81
CA PHE A 247 0.99 18.91 -15.79
C PHE A 247 -0.22 18.16 -16.35
N GLU A 248 -0.78 18.58 -17.49
CA GLU A 248 -2.00 17.95 -18.04
C GLU A 248 -1.81 16.46 -18.34
N ASP A 249 -0.70 16.13 -18.99
CA ASP A 249 -0.36 14.76 -19.37
C ASP A 249 -0.08 13.92 -18.12
N ALA A 250 0.71 14.45 -17.19
CA ALA A 250 1.03 13.78 -15.93
C ALA A 250 -0.22 13.59 -15.05
N SER A 251 -1.12 14.56 -15.02
CA SER A 251 -2.37 14.54 -14.25
C SER A 251 -3.32 13.49 -14.82
N THR A 252 -3.41 13.38 -16.14
CA THR A 252 -4.21 12.34 -16.80
C THR A 252 -3.70 10.93 -16.46
N ILE A 253 -2.38 10.71 -16.56
CA ILE A 253 -1.74 9.42 -16.27
C ILE A 253 -1.90 9.06 -14.79
N SER A 254 -1.63 10.00 -13.89
CA SER A 254 -1.73 9.78 -12.44
C SER A 254 -3.17 9.50 -11.99
N LYS A 255 -4.17 10.22 -12.52
CA LYS A 255 -5.60 9.97 -12.24
C LYS A 255 -6.01 8.55 -12.65
N HIS A 256 -5.57 8.09 -13.83
CA HIS A 256 -5.87 6.73 -14.29
C HIS A 256 -5.29 5.67 -13.35
N PHE A 257 -4.01 5.82 -12.97
CA PHE A 257 -3.36 4.89 -12.04
C PHE A 257 -4.02 4.90 -10.65
N GLN A 258 -4.23 6.08 -10.10
CA GLN A 258 -4.86 6.29 -8.80
C GLN A 258 -6.28 5.71 -8.75
N SER A 259 -7.09 5.92 -9.80
CA SER A 259 -8.44 5.40 -9.88
C SER A 259 -8.46 3.87 -9.90
N GLY A 260 -7.52 3.24 -10.64
CA GLY A 260 -7.37 1.78 -10.63
C GLY A 260 -7.01 1.24 -9.24
N LEU A 261 -6.10 1.91 -8.54
CA LEU A 261 -5.74 1.55 -7.16
C LEU A 261 -6.92 1.72 -6.20
N ALA A 262 -7.62 2.86 -6.25
CA ALA A 262 -8.80 3.14 -5.42
C ALA A 262 -9.88 2.07 -5.61
N LYS A 263 -10.08 1.62 -6.85
CA LYS A 263 -11.04 0.58 -7.23
C LYS A 263 -10.63 -0.79 -6.70
N CYS A 264 -9.34 -1.15 -6.73
CA CYS A 264 -8.92 -2.55 -6.57
C CYS A 264 -8.18 -2.90 -5.27
N CYS A 265 -7.43 -1.98 -4.64
CA CYS A 265 -6.48 -2.32 -3.56
C CYS A 265 -7.10 -3.08 -2.38
N LEU A 266 -8.31 -2.71 -1.97
CA LEU A 266 -8.99 -3.29 -0.82
C LEU A 266 -10.11 -4.26 -1.22
N GLN A 267 -10.13 -4.66 -2.50
CA GLN A 267 -11.07 -5.66 -3.00
C GLN A 267 -10.51 -7.06 -2.78
N PRO A 268 -11.36 -8.08 -2.58
CA PRO A 268 -10.90 -9.46 -2.42
C PRO A 268 -10.33 -10.06 -3.71
N GLN A 269 -10.71 -9.50 -4.87
CA GLN A 269 -10.45 -10.07 -6.19
C GLN A 269 -9.11 -9.56 -6.76
N SER A 270 -8.20 -10.48 -7.05
CA SER A 270 -6.93 -10.17 -7.73
C SER A 270 -7.14 -9.71 -9.18
N GLN A 271 -8.18 -10.20 -9.84
CA GLN A 271 -8.49 -9.92 -11.24
C GLN A 271 -8.66 -8.42 -11.54
N CYS A 272 -9.25 -7.65 -10.61
CA CYS A 272 -9.40 -6.20 -10.73
C CYS A 272 -8.04 -5.52 -11.00
N VAL A 273 -7.02 -5.85 -10.20
CA VAL A 273 -5.68 -5.28 -10.35
C VAL A 273 -5.07 -5.66 -11.70
N ILE A 274 -5.24 -6.91 -12.14
CA ILE A 274 -4.71 -7.38 -13.42
C ILE A 274 -5.30 -6.57 -14.58
N GLU A 275 -6.61 -6.36 -14.57
CA GLU A 275 -7.33 -5.61 -15.62
C GLU A 275 -6.95 -4.13 -15.61
N GLU A 276 -6.99 -3.48 -14.45
CA GLU A 276 -6.65 -2.06 -14.33
C GLU A 276 -5.17 -1.80 -14.67
N PHE A 277 -4.25 -2.69 -14.29
CA PHE A 277 -2.83 -2.53 -14.60
C PHE A 277 -2.53 -2.80 -16.07
N THR A 278 -3.25 -3.74 -16.71
CA THR A 278 -3.18 -3.96 -18.15
C THR A 278 -3.70 -2.75 -18.92
N SER A 279 -4.81 -2.16 -18.46
CA SER A 279 -5.35 -0.91 -18.99
C SER A 279 -4.33 0.23 -18.85
N PHE A 280 -3.76 0.39 -17.65
CA PHE A 280 -2.79 1.43 -17.37
C PHE A 280 -1.49 1.29 -18.18
N GLN A 281 -0.99 0.07 -18.38
CA GLN A 281 0.17 -0.18 -19.25
C GLN A 281 -0.04 0.40 -20.65
N LYS A 282 -1.24 0.25 -21.23
CA LYS A 282 -1.56 0.79 -22.57
C LYS A 282 -1.50 2.31 -22.60
N VAL A 283 -1.94 2.97 -21.53
CA VAL A 283 -1.87 4.44 -21.39
C VAL A 283 -0.42 4.90 -21.25
N LEU A 284 0.35 4.23 -20.40
CA LEU A 284 1.74 4.54 -20.08
C LEU A 284 2.69 4.29 -21.26
N CYS A 285 2.45 3.21 -22.01
CA CYS A 285 3.29 2.73 -23.10
C CYS A 285 2.69 3.03 -24.48
N LYS A 286 1.86 4.08 -24.62
CA LYS A 286 1.38 4.52 -25.94
C LYS A 286 2.53 5.02 -26.82
N GLU A 287 2.42 4.83 -28.13
CA GLU A 287 3.49 5.15 -29.09
C GLU A 287 3.97 6.60 -28.98
N SER A 288 3.06 7.54 -28.73
CA SER A 288 3.39 8.97 -28.57
C SER A 288 4.34 9.25 -27.41
N ILE A 289 4.35 8.40 -26.37
CA ILE A 289 5.28 8.49 -25.24
C ILE A 289 6.55 7.71 -25.60
N LEU A 290 6.41 6.45 -26.03
CA LEU A 290 7.52 5.54 -26.28
C LEU A 290 8.61 6.11 -27.20
N GLY A 291 8.21 6.80 -28.27
CA GLY A 291 9.15 7.37 -29.26
C GLY A 291 10.08 8.45 -28.70
N THR A 292 9.75 9.04 -27.55
CA THR A 292 10.51 10.12 -26.92
C THR A 292 11.30 9.67 -25.68
N MET A 293 11.03 8.45 -25.18
CA MET A 293 11.58 7.92 -23.93
C MET A 293 12.88 7.13 -24.15
N SER A 294 13.59 6.84 -23.06
CA SER A 294 14.84 6.09 -23.09
C SER A 294 14.65 4.63 -23.53
N LYS A 295 15.74 3.97 -23.96
CA LYS A 295 15.73 2.55 -24.32
C LYS A 295 15.32 1.66 -23.14
N GLU A 296 15.69 2.05 -21.92
CA GLU A 296 15.30 1.35 -20.69
C GLU A 296 13.79 1.40 -20.47
N PHE A 297 13.17 2.57 -20.68
CA PHE A 297 11.71 2.73 -20.60
C PHE A 297 11.01 1.87 -21.66
N GLN A 298 11.48 1.93 -22.91
CA GLN A 298 10.95 1.11 -24.00
C GLN A 298 11.05 -0.39 -23.66
N ARG A 299 12.18 -0.83 -23.09
CA ARG A 299 12.37 -2.22 -22.63
C ARG A 299 11.41 -2.60 -21.49
N CYS A 300 11.06 -1.68 -20.59
CA CYS A 300 10.03 -1.95 -19.58
C CYS A 300 8.66 -2.16 -20.23
N CYS A 301 8.31 -1.34 -21.23
CA CYS A 301 7.02 -1.41 -21.92
C CYS A 301 6.83 -2.67 -22.77
N SER A 302 7.90 -3.36 -23.17
CA SER A 302 7.84 -4.64 -23.88
C SER A 302 7.56 -5.86 -22.98
N GLN A 303 7.44 -5.66 -21.65
CA GLN A 303 7.19 -6.73 -20.68
C GLN A 303 5.68 -6.96 -20.46
N ALA A 304 5.34 -8.01 -19.71
CA ALA A 304 3.97 -8.22 -19.26
C ALA A 304 3.52 -7.08 -18.31
N PRO A 305 2.22 -6.78 -18.18
CA PRO A 305 1.75 -5.61 -17.44
C PRO A 305 2.35 -5.43 -16.03
N GLN A 306 2.42 -6.52 -15.26
CA GLN A 306 2.97 -6.51 -13.89
C GLN A 306 4.48 -6.19 -13.87
N ASP A 307 5.21 -6.77 -14.81
CA ASP A 307 6.64 -6.57 -14.97
C ASP A 307 6.94 -5.17 -15.53
N THR A 308 6.09 -4.64 -16.41
CA THR A 308 6.22 -3.27 -16.92
C THR A 308 6.12 -2.26 -15.79
N LEU A 309 5.10 -2.36 -14.93
CA LEU A 309 4.91 -1.37 -13.87
C LEU A 309 6.01 -1.43 -12.80
N THR A 310 6.42 -2.63 -12.40
CA THR A 310 7.56 -2.80 -11.50
C THR A 310 8.87 -2.32 -12.14
N CYS A 311 9.08 -2.56 -13.43
CA CYS A 311 10.26 -2.07 -14.15
C CYS A 311 10.27 -0.53 -14.25
N VAL A 312 9.14 0.08 -14.63
CA VAL A 312 9.01 1.53 -14.76
C VAL A 312 9.19 2.23 -13.42
N ASP A 313 8.62 1.68 -12.35
CA ASP A 313 8.78 2.19 -11.00
C ASP A 313 10.28 2.35 -10.68
N ASN A 314 11.11 1.36 -10.98
CA ASN A 314 12.55 1.38 -10.71
C ASN A 314 13.40 2.25 -11.65
N LEU A 315 12.80 2.95 -12.62
CA LEU A 315 13.56 3.82 -13.53
C LEU A 315 14.00 5.10 -12.82
N LYS A 316 15.20 5.55 -13.15
CA LYS A 316 15.72 6.82 -12.65
C LYS A 316 14.88 7.98 -13.21
N ARG A 317 14.32 8.78 -12.31
CA ARG A 317 13.62 10.02 -12.64
C ARG A 317 14.61 11.17 -12.82
N GLU A 318 14.33 12.07 -13.75
CA GLU A 318 15.16 13.26 -13.99
C GLU A 318 14.30 14.52 -13.97
N PRO A 319 14.80 15.63 -13.37
CA PRO A 319 14.12 16.90 -13.46
C PRO A 319 13.93 17.30 -14.94
N PRO A 320 12.73 17.76 -15.33
CA PRO A 320 12.52 18.22 -16.68
C PRO A 320 13.40 19.44 -17.01
N LYS A 321 14.06 19.44 -18.16
CA LYS A 321 14.98 20.53 -18.59
C LYS A 321 14.24 21.84 -18.93
N SER A 322 13.09 21.72 -19.59
CA SER A 322 12.15 22.82 -19.85
C SER A 322 10.78 22.20 -20.09
N LEU A 323 9.86 22.34 -19.15
CA LEU A 323 8.45 22.20 -19.46
C LEU A 323 7.96 23.60 -19.77
N ASN A 324 7.16 23.79 -20.83
CA ASN A 324 6.41 25.03 -21.07
C ASN A 324 5.38 25.21 -19.94
N MET A 325 5.86 25.41 -18.72
CA MET A 325 5.09 25.55 -17.51
C MET A 325 4.81 27.03 -17.32
N THR A 326 3.53 27.38 -17.21
CA THR A 326 3.12 28.65 -16.64
C THR A 326 3.61 28.71 -15.20
N GLN A 327 4.65 29.49 -14.90
CA GLN A 327 5.22 29.58 -13.57
C GLN A 327 4.15 30.11 -12.60
N VAL A 328 3.85 29.33 -11.56
CA VAL A 328 2.87 29.72 -10.54
C VAL A 328 3.64 30.15 -9.31
N SER A 329 3.36 31.34 -8.78
CA SER A 329 3.95 31.80 -7.51
C SER A 329 3.01 31.50 -6.34
N SER A 330 3.58 31.44 -5.14
CA SER A 330 2.86 31.28 -3.86
C SER A 330 1.78 32.35 -3.64
N ALA A 331 1.97 33.56 -4.20
CA ALA A 331 1.04 34.67 -4.06
C ALA A 331 -0.28 34.49 -4.83
N GLN A 332 -0.32 33.62 -5.84
CA GLN A 332 -1.47 33.43 -6.74
C GLN A 332 -2.38 32.26 -6.32
N LEU A 333 -2.07 31.57 -5.23
CA LEU A 333 -2.67 30.27 -4.91
C LEU A 333 -4.15 30.32 -4.48
N CYS A 334 -4.72 31.50 -4.27
CA CYS A 334 -6.16 31.70 -4.00
C CYS A 334 -6.93 32.28 -5.21
N GLU A 335 -6.28 32.47 -6.36
CA GLU A 335 -6.95 32.97 -7.57
C GLU A 335 -8.01 31.95 -8.03
N LYS A 336 -9.27 32.40 -8.12
CA LYS A 336 -10.42 31.53 -8.44
C LYS A 336 -10.51 31.16 -9.93
N ASP A 337 -9.71 31.79 -10.78
CA ASP A 337 -9.78 31.65 -12.23
C ASP A 337 -9.12 30.35 -12.74
N GLN A 338 -8.41 29.61 -11.87
CA GLN A 338 -7.81 28.32 -12.19
C GLN A 338 -8.04 27.29 -11.06
N PRO A 339 -8.96 26.32 -11.23
CA PRO A 339 -9.33 25.38 -10.16
C PRO A 339 -8.18 24.46 -9.70
N ASP A 340 -7.14 24.29 -10.53
CA ASP A 340 -5.99 23.42 -10.24
C ASP A 340 -4.70 24.21 -9.90
N ILE A 341 -4.78 25.52 -9.63
CA ILE A 341 -3.58 26.36 -9.45
C ILE A 341 -2.64 25.86 -8.34
N THR A 342 -3.21 25.39 -7.23
CA THR A 342 -2.44 24.78 -6.14
C THR A 342 -1.76 23.49 -6.59
N ASP A 343 -2.47 22.59 -7.28
CA ASP A 343 -1.86 21.34 -7.77
C ASP A 343 -0.77 21.59 -8.82
N ARG A 344 -0.91 22.63 -9.65
CA ARG A 344 0.15 23.07 -10.59
C ARG A 344 1.40 23.56 -9.88
N TYR A 345 1.24 24.37 -8.83
CA TYR A 345 2.36 24.81 -8.00
C TYR A 345 3.06 23.62 -7.34
N LEU A 346 2.29 22.70 -6.74
CA LEU A 346 2.83 21.50 -6.09
C LEU A 346 3.51 20.54 -7.07
N PHE A 347 3.00 20.46 -8.29
CA PHE A 347 3.65 19.77 -9.40
C PHE A 347 4.98 20.43 -9.75
N GLN A 348 5.04 21.75 -9.89
CA GLN A 348 6.26 22.50 -10.23
C GLN A 348 7.40 22.31 -9.25
N ILE A 349 7.10 22.31 -7.95
CA ILE A 349 8.10 22.01 -6.93
C ILE A 349 8.40 20.50 -6.90
N GLY A 350 7.40 19.63 -7.06
CA GLY A 350 7.58 18.19 -6.95
C GLY A 350 8.45 17.58 -8.06
N VAL A 351 8.26 17.99 -9.32
CA VAL A 351 9.00 17.40 -10.47
C VAL A 351 10.51 17.66 -10.43
N LYS A 352 10.97 18.61 -9.60
CA LYS A 352 12.39 18.96 -9.46
C LYS A 352 13.14 18.06 -8.49
N HIS A 353 12.43 17.34 -7.61
CA HIS A 353 13.01 16.60 -6.48
C HIS A 353 12.81 15.10 -6.68
N THR A 354 13.64 14.51 -7.55
CA THR A 354 13.45 13.15 -8.06
C THR A 354 13.99 12.04 -7.14
N SER A 355 14.74 12.39 -6.11
CA SER A 355 15.22 11.48 -5.06
C SER A 355 14.28 11.44 -3.85
N VAL A 356 13.31 12.35 -3.76
CA VAL A 356 12.31 12.36 -2.69
C VAL A 356 11.25 11.28 -2.94
N SER A 357 10.94 10.50 -1.92
CA SER A 357 9.89 9.47 -1.98
C SER A 357 8.49 10.07 -1.94
N LEU A 358 7.51 9.35 -2.47
CA LEU A 358 6.11 9.81 -2.51
C LEU A 358 5.54 10.15 -1.13
N PRO A 359 5.75 9.35 -0.06
CA PRO A 359 5.28 9.72 1.28
C PRO A 359 5.81 11.08 1.75
N VAL A 360 7.11 11.35 1.60
CA VAL A 360 7.71 12.62 2.04
C VAL A 360 7.21 13.79 1.19
N LEU A 361 7.20 13.61 -0.14
CA LEU A 361 6.70 14.63 -1.07
C LEU A 361 5.25 15.00 -0.75
N THR A 362 4.37 14.01 -0.62
CA THR A 362 2.94 14.26 -0.37
C THR A 362 2.67 14.87 1.00
N THR A 363 3.46 14.53 2.02
CA THR A 363 3.34 15.15 3.35
C THR A 363 3.68 16.64 3.31
N ILE A 364 4.75 17.01 2.61
CA ILE A 364 5.11 18.43 2.42
C ILE A 364 4.03 19.15 1.58
N GLN A 365 3.53 18.49 0.54
CA GLN A 365 2.42 19.02 -0.27
C GLN A 365 1.15 19.24 0.56
N ASP A 366 0.81 18.31 1.46
CA ASP A 366 -0.34 18.41 2.36
C ASP A 366 -0.20 19.61 3.31
N GLN A 367 0.99 19.87 3.85
CA GLN A 367 1.26 21.04 4.71
C GLN A 367 1.08 22.37 3.95
N ILE A 368 1.56 22.42 2.70
CA ILE A 368 1.35 23.57 1.81
C ILE A 368 -0.14 23.76 1.52
N LYS A 369 -0.85 22.69 1.11
CA LYS A 369 -2.29 22.74 0.84
C LYS A 369 -3.08 23.23 2.05
N SER A 370 -2.76 22.75 3.24
CA SER A 370 -3.39 23.16 4.50
C SER A 370 -3.22 24.66 4.75
N THR A 371 -2.00 25.17 4.57
CA THR A 371 -1.69 26.61 4.73
C THR A 371 -2.45 27.46 3.71
N VAL A 372 -2.48 27.05 2.44
CA VAL A 372 -3.21 27.74 1.37
C VAL A 372 -4.71 27.72 1.64
N ALA A 373 -5.29 26.56 1.98
CA ALA A 373 -6.70 26.41 2.25
C ALA A 373 -7.16 27.30 3.43
N ALA A 374 -6.34 27.44 4.47
CA ALA A 374 -6.60 28.33 5.58
C ALA A 374 -6.70 29.81 5.15
N CYS A 375 -5.84 30.25 4.23
CA CYS A 375 -5.89 31.61 3.68
C CYS A 375 -7.05 31.83 2.69
N CYS A 376 -7.30 30.87 1.79
CA CYS A 376 -8.32 31.03 0.75
C CYS A 376 -9.76 30.89 1.26
N SER A 377 -9.94 30.34 2.46
CA SER A 377 -11.26 30.23 3.12
C SER A 377 -11.63 31.49 3.93
N ALA A 378 -10.73 32.46 4.07
CA ALA A 378 -10.98 33.71 4.79
C ALA A 378 -11.80 34.70 3.92
N PRO A 379 -12.86 35.36 4.45
CA PRO A 379 -13.81 36.13 3.64
C PRO A 379 -13.24 37.32 2.86
N ASP A 380 -12.31 38.10 3.43
CA ASP A 380 -11.92 39.42 2.89
C ASP A 380 -10.40 39.69 2.84
N ASP A 381 -9.55 38.68 3.04
CA ASP A 381 -8.10 38.90 3.22
C ASP A 381 -7.15 37.82 2.63
N SER A 382 -7.61 37.02 1.68
CA SER A 382 -6.84 35.86 1.17
C SER A 382 -5.47 36.26 0.60
N THR A 383 -5.38 37.39 -0.12
CA THR A 383 -4.12 37.87 -0.71
C THR A 383 -3.13 38.36 0.36
N THR A 384 -3.60 39.07 1.39
CA THR A 384 -2.73 39.51 2.49
C THR A 384 -2.29 38.32 3.32
N CYS A 385 -3.20 37.39 3.63
CA CYS A 385 -2.86 36.15 4.32
C CYS A 385 -1.79 35.34 3.57
N LEU A 386 -1.92 35.18 2.25
CA LEU A 386 -0.90 34.49 1.45
C LEU A 386 0.44 35.21 1.48
N LYS A 387 0.46 36.54 1.43
CA LYS A 387 1.70 37.33 1.56
C LYS A 387 2.34 37.15 2.94
N GLU A 388 1.55 37.18 4.01
CA GLU A 388 2.04 36.94 5.37
C GLU A 388 2.58 35.50 5.54
N LYS A 389 1.99 34.52 4.87
CA LYS A 389 2.40 33.11 4.90
C LYS A 389 3.43 32.75 3.82
N GLU A 390 3.84 33.67 2.96
CA GLU A 390 4.72 33.40 1.81
C GLU A 390 6.04 32.78 2.26
N SER A 391 6.71 33.39 3.24
CA SER A 391 7.96 32.85 3.79
C SER A 391 7.79 31.44 4.38
N LYS A 392 6.63 31.16 5.01
CA LYS A 392 6.34 29.83 5.54
C LYS A 392 6.20 28.82 4.39
N LEU A 393 5.45 29.16 3.35
CA LEU A 393 5.27 28.31 2.16
C LEU A 393 6.61 28.01 1.47
N GLU A 394 7.44 29.03 1.28
CA GLU A 394 8.77 28.88 0.68
C GLU A 394 9.70 28.00 1.53
N LYS A 395 9.74 28.20 2.85
CA LYS A 395 10.50 27.34 3.78
C LYS A 395 10.03 25.89 3.73
N THR A 396 8.72 25.66 3.76
CA THR A 396 8.16 24.31 3.66
C THR A 396 8.49 23.66 2.31
N ALA A 397 8.40 24.40 1.20
CA ALA A 397 8.80 23.90 -0.12
C ALA A 397 10.31 23.62 -0.22
N ALA A 398 11.16 24.43 0.43
CA ALA A 398 12.61 24.27 0.45
C ALA A 398 13.06 22.97 1.17
N LEU A 399 12.22 22.40 2.04
CA LEU A 399 12.49 21.09 2.63
C LEU A 399 12.64 20.00 1.56
N LEU A 400 11.92 20.10 0.43
CA LEU A 400 12.08 19.14 -0.67
C LEU A 400 13.49 19.17 -1.24
N ALA A 401 14.10 20.35 -1.39
CA ALA A 401 15.46 20.48 -1.90
C ALA A 401 16.49 19.86 -0.94
N LYS A 402 16.30 20.10 0.37
CA LYS A 402 17.15 19.52 1.42
C LYS A 402 17.01 17.99 1.47
N THR A 403 15.78 17.47 1.46
CA THR A 403 15.53 16.02 1.41
C THR A 403 16.11 15.40 0.14
N ASP A 404 15.94 16.03 -1.03
CA ASP A 404 16.46 15.52 -2.29
C ASP A 404 17.99 15.41 -2.29
N ALA A 405 18.66 16.43 -1.77
CA ALA A 405 20.12 16.43 -1.60
C ALA A 405 20.58 15.31 -0.67
N LEU A 406 19.95 15.18 0.51
CA LEU A 406 20.28 14.13 1.47
C LEU A 406 20.02 12.73 0.92
N CYS A 407 18.86 12.48 0.30
CA CYS A 407 18.55 11.19 -0.30
C CYS A 407 19.49 10.84 -1.45
N SER A 408 19.96 11.84 -2.21
CA SER A 408 20.95 11.65 -3.27
C SER A 408 22.34 11.28 -2.74
N GLN A 409 22.68 11.65 -1.50
CA GLN A 409 23.93 11.28 -0.83
C GLN A 409 23.81 9.98 -0.04
N TYR A 410 22.63 9.68 0.51
CA TYR A 410 22.39 8.49 1.33
C TYR A 410 22.80 7.19 0.63
N PHE A 411 22.47 7.05 -0.66
CA PHE A 411 22.84 5.86 -1.44
C PHE A 411 24.31 5.82 -1.88
N LYS A 412 25.10 6.87 -1.61
CA LYS A 412 26.51 6.99 -2.01
C LYS A 412 27.49 6.87 -0.84
N LEU A 413 27.01 7.05 0.39
CA LEU A 413 27.83 7.11 1.60
C LEU A 413 27.52 5.93 2.52
N GLU A 414 28.53 5.49 3.28
CA GLU A 414 28.29 4.61 4.43
C GLU A 414 27.55 5.37 5.53
N LEU A 415 26.73 4.65 6.31
CA LEU A 415 25.87 5.26 7.33
C LEU A 415 26.62 6.18 8.32
N PRO A 416 27.81 5.83 8.85
CA PRO A 416 28.56 6.74 9.73
C PRO A 416 28.94 8.04 9.03
N ALA A 417 29.42 7.97 7.77
CA ALA A 417 29.80 9.15 7.00
C ALA A 417 28.59 10.03 6.67
N PHE A 418 27.45 9.40 6.35
CA PHE A 418 26.18 10.09 6.11
C PHE A 418 25.70 10.84 7.37
N LYS A 419 25.77 10.21 8.55
CA LYS A 419 25.41 10.87 9.83
C LYS A 419 26.27 12.11 10.08
N THR A 420 27.58 12.00 9.85
CA THR A 420 28.50 13.14 9.97
C THR A 420 28.14 14.26 9.00
N LEU A 421 27.79 13.94 7.75
CA LEU A 421 27.35 14.93 6.76
C LEU A 421 26.10 15.69 7.25
N VAL A 422 25.07 14.96 7.71
CA VAL A 422 23.84 15.60 8.22
C VAL A 422 24.13 16.51 9.41
N GLN A 423 24.98 16.07 10.34
CA GLN A 423 25.37 16.87 11.50
C GLN A 423 26.13 18.15 11.12
N GLN A 424 26.89 18.15 10.02
CA GLN A 424 27.61 19.33 9.53
C GLN A 424 26.68 20.32 8.83
N GLU A 425 25.66 19.82 8.13
CA GLU A 425 24.65 20.64 7.42
C GLU A 425 23.61 21.26 8.36
N VAL A 426 23.35 20.65 9.52
CA VAL A 426 22.37 21.13 10.50
C VAL A 426 23.10 21.91 11.61
N GLN A 427 23.12 23.24 11.49
CA GLN A 427 23.76 24.15 12.46
C GLN A 427 22.73 25.04 13.17
N GLY A 428 23.11 25.61 14.31
CA GLY A 428 22.27 26.54 15.09
C GLY A 428 21.54 25.87 16.26
N GLU A 429 20.47 26.51 16.74
CA GLU A 429 19.72 26.04 17.91
C GLU A 429 19.09 24.66 17.65
N GLY A 430 19.15 23.77 18.65
CA GLY A 430 18.62 22.40 18.53
C GLY A 430 19.31 21.54 17.46
N ALA A 431 20.54 21.86 17.05
CA ALA A 431 21.23 21.17 15.94
C ALA A 431 21.30 19.65 16.11
N GLU A 432 21.53 19.15 17.34
CA GLU A 432 21.61 17.71 17.61
C GLU A 432 20.27 17.00 17.35
N SER A 433 19.18 17.49 17.94
CA SER A 433 17.85 16.89 17.76
C SER A 433 17.35 17.01 16.32
N ARG A 434 17.62 18.15 15.66
CA ARG A 434 17.28 18.35 14.25
C ARG A 434 18.09 17.42 13.35
N GLY A 435 19.39 17.29 13.61
CA GLY A 435 20.28 16.38 12.89
C GLY A 435 19.80 14.93 13.02
N GLN A 436 19.40 14.51 14.21
CA GLN A 436 18.83 13.19 14.44
C GLN A 436 17.53 12.96 13.64
N ALA A 437 16.61 13.92 13.64
CA ALA A 437 15.37 13.84 12.87
C ALA A 437 15.64 13.72 11.37
N TRP A 438 16.61 14.47 10.83
CA TRP A 438 17.03 14.36 9.43
C TRP A 438 17.67 13.03 9.08
N VAL A 439 18.50 12.48 9.97
CA VAL A 439 19.09 11.14 9.80
C VAL A 439 17.98 10.09 9.75
N GLU A 440 17.06 10.11 10.70
CA GLU A 440 15.97 9.14 10.80
C GLU A 440 15.03 9.20 9.59
N LEU A 441 14.63 10.42 9.18
CA LEU A 441 13.86 10.63 7.96
C LEU A 441 14.59 10.05 6.74
N SER A 442 15.89 10.33 6.59
CA SER A 442 16.65 9.91 5.42
C SER A 442 16.82 8.39 5.35
N THR A 443 17.22 7.75 6.47
CA THR A 443 17.44 6.30 6.51
C THR A 443 16.18 5.50 6.26
N THR A 444 15.02 6.04 6.66
CA THR A 444 13.73 5.38 6.55
C THR A 444 13.02 5.68 5.22
N CYS A 445 13.14 6.91 4.73
CA CYS A 445 12.24 7.43 3.69
C CYS A 445 12.90 7.72 2.34
N CYS A 446 14.23 7.73 2.24
CA CYS A 446 14.91 7.79 0.94
C CYS A 446 14.74 6.51 0.09
N PRO A 447 14.60 5.30 0.65
CA PRO A 447 14.21 4.12 -0.12
C PRO A 447 12.91 4.33 -0.89
N GLN A 448 12.87 3.81 -2.12
CA GLN A 448 11.73 3.97 -3.03
C GLN A 448 10.43 3.41 -2.46
N HIS A 449 10.47 2.19 -1.90
CA HIS A 449 9.32 1.56 -1.24
C HIS A 449 9.31 1.85 0.27
N SER A 450 9.46 3.13 0.62
CA SER A 450 9.42 3.58 2.01
C SER A 450 8.02 3.47 2.61
N PRO A 451 7.91 3.27 3.93
CA PRO A 451 6.63 3.08 4.58
C PRO A 451 5.87 4.41 4.75
N PRO A 452 4.65 4.54 4.23
CA PRO A 452 3.99 5.84 4.10
C PRO A 452 3.72 6.54 5.44
N GLN A 453 3.17 5.82 6.40
CA GLN A 453 2.71 6.40 7.67
C GLN A 453 3.88 6.82 8.57
N LEU A 454 4.96 6.05 8.64
CA LEU A 454 6.16 6.46 9.38
C LEU A 454 6.83 7.63 8.69
N CYS A 455 6.93 7.63 7.35
CA CYS A 455 7.49 8.76 6.64
C CYS A 455 6.66 10.03 6.78
N GLN A 456 5.33 9.95 6.86
CA GLN A 456 4.48 11.08 7.23
C GLN A 456 4.87 11.63 8.60
N LYS A 457 4.90 10.78 9.64
CA LYS A 457 5.28 11.17 11.01
C LYS A 457 6.67 11.81 11.08
N LEU A 458 7.66 11.20 10.45
CA LEU A 458 9.05 11.70 10.45
C LEU A 458 9.16 13.03 9.68
N THR A 459 8.43 13.19 8.58
CA THR A 459 8.41 14.44 7.81
C THR A 459 7.74 15.56 8.61
N GLU A 460 6.61 15.29 9.28
CA GLU A 460 5.94 16.25 10.16
C GLU A 460 6.84 16.67 11.34
N ALA A 461 7.59 15.73 11.93
CA ALA A 461 8.56 16.03 12.97
C ALA A 461 9.68 16.97 12.46
N VAL A 462 10.22 16.70 11.27
CA VAL A 462 11.23 17.58 10.64
C VAL A 462 10.66 18.97 10.35
N ILE A 463 9.43 19.06 9.80
CA ILE A 463 8.76 20.35 9.55
C ILE A 463 8.66 21.15 10.86
N LYS A 464 8.17 20.53 11.93
CA LYS A 464 8.03 21.18 13.23
C LYS A 464 9.36 21.68 13.78
N HIS A 465 10.39 20.83 13.73
CA HIS A 465 11.73 21.16 14.19
C HIS A 465 12.35 22.36 13.45
N GLU A 466 12.14 22.47 12.14
CA GLU A 466 12.65 23.61 11.35
C GLU A 466 11.78 24.86 11.52
N GLU A 467 10.48 24.71 11.83
CA GLU A 467 9.63 25.84 12.24
C GLU A 467 10.10 26.43 13.58
N ASP A 468 10.31 25.58 14.60
CA ASP A 468 10.76 25.98 15.95
C ASP A 468 12.13 26.67 15.93
N ALA A 469 13.04 26.26 15.04
CA ALA A 469 14.38 26.86 14.93
C ALA A 469 14.40 28.24 14.25
N THR A 470 13.27 28.68 13.66
CA THR A 470 13.16 30.00 13.00
C THR A 470 12.15 30.94 13.65
N ALA A 471 11.53 30.50 14.75
CA ALA A 471 10.69 31.29 15.64
C ALA A 471 11.57 32.02 16.66
#